data_AF-M0GXL2-F1
#
_entry.id   AF-M0GXL2-F1
#
_cell.length_a   1.000
_cell.length_b   1.000
_cell.length_c   1.000
_cell.angle_alpha   90.00
_cell.angle_beta   90.00
_cell.angle_gamma   90.00
#
_symmetry.space_group_name_H-M   'P 1'
#
loop_
_entity.id
_entity.type
_entity.pdbx_description
1 polymer ?
#
loop_
_entity_poly.entity_id
_entity_poly.type
_entity_poly.pdbx_seq_one_letter_code
_entity_poly.pdbx_strand_id
1 'polypeptide(L)'
;MPELRQALWDAGLSEDIYLEHQDLPGTAPGDIRSQYQQWLSSGRTEPDILAADTAFTIPFVAQEQFLNLSENLPSEKLDVVTENYASQLFPTVRSSDGDFYGIPFSTDVPGLLYRKDLVTEAGYDPEGENWAQNSMTWKRFSEIVADTQQRTGTEHGFVFQAKAYEGLSACNFNEWLTSFGGAFFGGRENLFGPVGKRPITVDESPVLDSLRMIRTFIHGQDDEQSLDGYTGGISPRQVLQFTEPESRTVFANGNSVALRAWPQAWQTSGSEENYGTDLGVMPIPSGVSEAQAKNDGTGGIGRSFIGGYSNHINPHSKKIDAAVEVLTHMIGNVEFRYHLFNASVVPPNLSMLDTERFQNAPVLGRYTDVIKIHAQRGIPRPATIAWNPESAKIASQVNSTLARDATPAKAMGTLKSQLADIEERLSQ
;
A
#
# COMPACT_ATOMS: atom_id res chain seq x y z
N MET A 1 20.39 14.53 0.56
CA MET A 1 19.80 14.44 1.91
C MET A 1 20.89 14.47 2.98
N PRO A 2 21.39 15.65 3.38
CA PRO A 2 22.39 15.76 4.46
C PRO A 2 21.92 15.13 5.78
N GLU A 3 20.62 15.22 6.07
CA GLU A 3 19.99 14.67 7.28
C GLU A 3 20.06 13.14 7.34
N LEU A 4 19.76 12.44 6.23
CA LEU A 4 19.87 10.98 6.16
C LEU A 4 21.30 10.49 6.43
N ARG A 5 22.29 11.21 5.89
CA ARG A 5 23.70 10.89 6.10
C ARG A 5 24.10 11.13 7.56
N GLN A 6 23.72 12.27 8.12
CA GLN A 6 23.99 12.54 9.54
C GLN A 6 23.35 11.48 10.43
N ALA A 7 22.11 11.09 10.17
CA ALA A 7 21.43 10.03 10.91
C ALA A 7 22.13 8.67 10.82
N LEU A 8 22.82 8.36 9.71
CA LEU A 8 23.62 7.14 9.57
C LEU A 8 24.94 7.23 10.36
N TRP A 9 25.62 8.37 10.35
CA TRP A 9 26.82 8.59 11.18
C TRP A 9 26.49 8.55 12.67
N ASP A 10 25.40 9.20 13.08
CA ASP A 10 24.89 9.15 14.45
C ASP A 10 24.51 7.71 14.86
N ALA A 11 24.12 6.89 13.87
CA ALA A 11 23.82 5.47 14.00
C ALA A 11 25.06 4.55 14.02
N GLY A 12 26.28 5.11 13.89
CA GLY A 12 27.56 4.39 13.99
C GLY A 12 28.26 4.10 12.67
N LEU A 13 27.72 4.53 11.52
CA LEU A 13 28.41 4.42 10.24
C LEU A 13 29.69 5.26 10.25
N SER A 14 30.78 4.74 9.68
CA SER A 14 32.02 5.51 9.54
C SER A 14 31.80 6.83 8.79
N GLU A 15 32.36 7.93 9.29
CA GLU A 15 32.35 9.24 8.61
C GLU A 15 33.17 9.25 7.30
N ASP A 16 34.04 8.25 7.12
CA ASP A 16 34.75 8.03 5.84
C ASP A 16 33.82 7.51 4.74
N ILE A 17 32.63 7.00 5.10
CA ILE A 17 31.60 6.60 4.15
C ILE A 17 30.66 7.78 3.91
N TYR A 18 30.80 8.38 2.73
CA TYR A 18 30.00 9.50 2.31
C TYR A 18 28.86 9.07 1.39
N LEU A 19 27.62 9.15 1.90
CA LEU A 19 26.42 8.87 1.11
C LEU A 19 25.99 10.11 0.30
N GLU A 20 25.98 9.96 -1.02
CA GLU A 20 25.44 10.94 -1.97
C GLU A 20 24.14 10.42 -2.58
N HIS A 21 23.08 11.25 -2.51
CA HIS A 21 21.80 10.93 -3.13
C HIS A 21 21.80 11.41 -4.58
N GLN A 22 21.51 10.51 -5.50
CA GLN A 22 21.36 10.84 -6.91
C GLN A 22 19.88 10.72 -7.30
N ASP A 23 19.27 11.85 -7.70
CA ASP A 23 17.94 11.85 -8.28
C ASP A 23 17.96 11.18 -9.66
N LEU A 24 16.95 10.34 -9.92
CA LEU A 24 16.75 9.76 -11.23
C LEU A 24 15.97 10.73 -12.13
N PRO A 25 16.26 10.78 -13.44
CA PRO A 25 15.59 11.68 -14.37
C PRO A 25 14.09 11.36 -14.55
N GLY A 26 13.65 10.15 -14.19
CA GLY A 26 12.25 9.74 -14.17
C GLY A 26 11.82 9.30 -12.77
N THR A 27 10.58 9.62 -12.39
CA THR A 27 10.00 9.29 -11.08
C THR A 27 8.98 8.15 -11.16
N ALA A 28 8.56 7.75 -12.36
CA ALA A 28 7.65 6.63 -12.53
C ALA A 28 8.39 5.29 -12.34
N PRO A 29 7.82 4.30 -11.62
CA PRO A 29 8.48 3.02 -11.39
C PRO A 29 8.95 2.29 -12.67
N GLY A 30 8.19 2.44 -13.77
CA GLY A 30 8.57 1.87 -15.07
C GLY A 30 9.82 2.50 -15.71
N ASP A 31 10.03 3.79 -15.52
CA ASP A 31 11.21 4.51 -16.03
C ASP A 31 12.45 4.10 -15.22
N ILE A 32 12.32 4.06 -13.90
CA ILE A 32 13.38 3.62 -12.97
C ILE A 32 13.80 2.19 -13.29
N ARG A 33 12.83 1.28 -13.48
CA ARG A 33 13.08 -0.12 -13.88
C ARG A 33 13.92 -0.19 -15.16
N SER A 34 13.50 0.54 -16.20
CA SER A 34 14.17 0.53 -17.51
C SER A 34 15.60 1.08 -17.40
N GLN A 35 15.78 2.11 -16.57
CA GLN A 35 17.08 2.69 -16.30
C GLN A 35 18.01 1.71 -15.57
N TYR A 36 17.52 1.00 -14.56
CA TYR A 36 18.28 -0.01 -13.82
C TYR A 36 18.65 -1.19 -14.72
N GLN A 37 17.73 -1.66 -15.56
CA GLN A 37 18.04 -2.69 -16.57
C GLN A 37 19.21 -2.26 -17.46
N GLN A 38 19.20 -1.03 -17.96
CA GLN A 38 20.29 -0.51 -18.80
C GLN A 38 21.61 -0.44 -18.03
N TRP A 39 21.60 0.08 -16.81
CA TRP A 39 22.82 0.23 -16.00
C TRP A 39 23.44 -1.11 -15.63
N LEU A 40 22.65 -2.05 -15.12
CA LEU A 40 23.12 -3.37 -14.74
C LEU A 40 23.59 -4.16 -15.97
N SER A 41 22.83 -4.13 -17.07
CA SER A 41 23.20 -4.87 -18.30
C SER A 41 24.46 -4.31 -18.99
N SER A 42 24.79 -3.03 -18.76
CA SER A 42 26.02 -2.41 -19.29
C SER A 42 27.22 -2.53 -18.36
N GLY A 43 27.07 -3.16 -17.19
CA GLY A 43 28.14 -3.25 -16.19
C GLY A 43 28.50 -1.91 -15.56
N ARG A 44 27.56 -0.95 -15.54
CA ARG A 44 27.77 0.38 -14.95
C ARG A 44 28.07 0.22 -13.45
N THR A 45 29.12 0.87 -12.97
CA THR A 45 29.60 0.71 -11.58
C THR A 45 28.91 1.62 -10.56
N GLU A 46 28.14 2.61 -11.02
CA GLU A 46 27.41 3.57 -10.17
C GLU A 46 25.96 3.71 -10.66
N PRO A 47 24.98 3.94 -9.77
CA PRO A 47 25.11 4.09 -8.32
C PRO A 47 25.43 2.76 -7.62
N ASP A 48 25.97 2.85 -6.40
CA ASP A 48 26.37 1.69 -5.59
C ASP A 48 25.17 0.99 -4.94
N ILE A 49 24.20 1.79 -4.45
CA ILE A 49 22.94 1.33 -3.85
C ILE A 49 21.79 1.80 -4.74
N LEU A 50 20.86 0.89 -5.03
CA LEU A 50 19.71 1.08 -5.89
C LEU A 50 18.44 0.97 -5.02
N ALA A 51 17.76 2.09 -4.79
CA ALA A 51 16.43 2.10 -4.19
C ALA A 51 15.39 1.74 -5.25
N ALA A 52 14.53 0.76 -4.98
CA ALA A 52 13.57 0.25 -5.96
C ALA A 52 12.19 0.08 -5.34
N ASP A 53 11.14 0.43 -6.10
CA ASP A 53 9.77 0.08 -5.76
C ASP A 53 9.64 -1.44 -5.82
N THR A 54 9.11 -2.03 -4.75
CA THR A 54 8.92 -3.48 -4.57
C THR A 54 8.17 -4.15 -5.73
N ALA A 55 7.40 -3.41 -6.53
CA ALA A 55 6.63 -3.95 -7.63
C ALA A 55 7.42 -4.30 -8.89
N PHE A 56 8.68 -3.88 -9.02
CA PHE A 56 9.48 -4.19 -10.20
C PHE A 56 10.80 -4.89 -9.92
N THR A 57 11.11 -5.21 -8.66
CA THR A 57 12.39 -5.83 -8.28
C THR A 57 12.43 -7.32 -8.60
N ILE A 58 11.28 -7.99 -8.65
CA ILE A 58 11.20 -9.45 -8.82
C ILE A 58 11.97 -9.97 -10.04
N PRO A 59 11.86 -9.39 -11.26
CA PRO A 59 12.64 -9.85 -12.39
C PRO A 59 14.16 -9.75 -12.18
N PHE A 60 14.65 -8.70 -11.51
CA PHE A 60 16.06 -8.53 -11.20
C PHE A 60 16.54 -9.55 -10.18
N VAL A 61 15.73 -9.81 -9.15
CA VAL A 61 16.02 -10.81 -8.11
C VAL A 61 16.04 -12.22 -8.70
N ALA A 62 15.06 -12.56 -9.54
CA ALA A 62 14.98 -13.86 -10.20
C ALA A 62 16.11 -14.11 -11.21
N GLN A 63 16.70 -13.05 -11.76
CA GLN A 63 17.85 -13.10 -12.66
C GLN A 63 19.19 -12.83 -11.93
N GLU A 64 19.17 -12.71 -10.60
CA GLU A 64 20.34 -12.47 -9.76
C GLU A 64 21.15 -11.23 -10.20
N GLN A 65 20.47 -10.20 -10.68
CA GLN A 65 21.10 -8.97 -11.21
C GLN A 65 21.49 -7.96 -10.13
N PHE A 66 21.10 -8.21 -8.88
CA PHE A 66 21.59 -7.48 -7.70
C PHE A 66 22.65 -8.33 -6.97
N LEU A 67 23.44 -7.70 -6.11
CA LEU A 67 24.36 -8.45 -5.24
C LEU A 67 23.57 -9.39 -4.32
N ASN A 68 24.02 -10.65 -4.18
CA ASN A 68 23.47 -11.57 -3.19
C ASN A 68 23.85 -11.09 -1.77
N LEU A 69 22.89 -10.55 -1.04
CA LEU A 69 23.07 -10.05 0.32
C LEU A 69 23.08 -11.15 1.36
N SER A 70 22.57 -12.36 1.09
CA SER A 70 22.76 -13.51 1.98
C SER A 70 24.24 -13.86 2.17
N GLU A 71 25.04 -13.68 1.11
CA GLU A 71 26.47 -13.97 1.12
C GLU A 71 27.32 -12.78 1.61
N ASN A 72 26.78 -11.56 1.56
CA ASN A 72 27.53 -10.33 1.75
C ASN A 72 27.12 -9.51 2.99
N LEU A 73 25.97 -9.76 3.61
CA LEU A 73 25.59 -9.16 4.89
C LEU A 73 25.88 -10.09 6.08
N PRO A 74 26.15 -9.55 7.28
CA PRO A 74 26.23 -10.34 8.49
C PRO A 74 24.92 -11.11 8.74
N SER A 75 25.01 -12.40 9.10
CA SER A 75 23.84 -13.26 9.33
C SER A 75 22.90 -12.69 10.39
N GLU A 76 23.44 -12.11 11.47
CA GLU A 76 22.66 -11.47 12.53
C GLU A 76 21.74 -10.35 12.01
N LYS A 77 22.15 -9.64 10.94
CA LYS A 77 21.32 -8.62 10.31
C LYS A 77 20.20 -9.23 9.47
N LEU A 78 20.47 -10.34 8.79
CA LEU A 78 19.47 -11.08 8.03
C LEU A 78 18.44 -11.76 8.95
N ASP A 79 18.86 -12.20 10.14
CA ASP A 79 17.99 -12.70 11.19
C ASP A 79 17.01 -11.61 11.65
N VAL A 80 17.53 -10.41 11.95
CA VAL A 80 16.69 -9.24 12.28
C VAL A 80 15.65 -8.97 11.19
N VAL A 81 16.05 -9.02 9.91
CA VAL A 81 15.12 -8.83 8.79
C VAL A 81 14.08 -9.94 8.77
N THR A 82 14.50 -11.20 8.82
CA THR A 82 13.62 -12.37 8.70
C THR A 82 12.59 -12.46 9.82
N GLU A 83 13.00 -12.14 11.06
CA GLU A 83 12.16 -12.28 12.24
C GLU A 83 11.21 -11.10 12.45
N ASN A 84 11.65 -9.88 12.13
CA ASN A 84 10.94 -8.68 12.55
C ASN A 84 10.30 -7.90 11.41
N TYR A 85 10.67 -8.13 10.15
CA TYR A 85 10.16 -7.32 9.05
C TYR A 85 8.83 -7.85 8.54
N ALA A 86 8.06 -6.97 7.89
CA ALA A 86 6.84 -7.34 7.17
C ALA A 86 7.16 -8.40 6.10
N SER A 87 6.89 -9.67 6.39
CA SER A 87 7.19 -10.81 5.53
C SER A 87 6.47 -10.74 4.18
N GLN A 88 5.40 -9.95 4.12
CA GLN A 88 4.67 -9.66 2.87
C GLN A 88 5.56 -8.97 1.82
N LEU A 89 6.67 -8.33 2.20
CA LEU A 89 7.62 -7.71 1.28
C LEU A 89 8.69 -8.67 0.75
N PHE A 90 8.92 -9.81 1.42
CA PHE A 90 10.02 -10.74 1.09
C PHE A 90 10.00 -11.30 -0.34
N PRO A 91 8.84 -11.61 -0.95
CA PRO A 91 8.82 -12.08 -2.34
C PRO A 91 9.44 -11.09 -3.34
N THR A 92 9.55 -9.81 -2.98
CA THR A 92 10.12 -8.76 -3.85
C THR A 92 11.63 -8.60 -3.69
N VAL A 93 12.24 -9.26 -2.70
CA VAL A 93 13.65 -9.11 -2.36
C VAL A 93 14.38 -10.45 -2.19
N ARG A 94 13.67 -11.58 -2.25
CA ARG A 94 14.25 -12.93 -2.16
C ARG A 94 14.14 -13.71 -3.46
N SER A 95 15.17 -14.48 -3.78
CA SER A 95 15.13 -15.48 -4.86
C SER A 95 14.25 -16.67 -4.49
N SER A 96 14.01 -17.57 -5.44
CA SER A 96 13.28 -18.83 -5.21
C SER A 96 13.94 -19.71 -4.16
N ASP A 97 15.26 -19.60 -4.03
CA ASP A 97 16.07 -20.42 -3.12
C ASP A 97 16.15 -19.79 -1.71
N GLY A 98 15.52 -18.62 -1.53
CA GLY A 98 15.38 -17.93 -0.25
C GLY A 98 16.43 -16.85 0.01
N ASP A 99 17.39 -16.67 -0.89
CA ASP A 99 18.47 -15.70 -0.73
C ASP A 99 18.00 -14.26 -0.91
N PHE A 100 18.51 -13.36 -0.07
CA PHE A 100 18.20 -11.94 -0.16
C PHE A 100 19.05 -11.27 -1.23
N TYR A 101 18.38 -10.59 -2.15
CA TYR A 101 18.98 -9.72 -3.18
C TYR A 101 18.62 -8.25 -2.95
N GLY A 102 17.89 -7.96 -1.87
CA GLY A 102 17.55 -6.63 -1.40
C GLY A 102 17.09 -6.66 0.04
N ILE A 103 17.00 -5.48 0.65
CA ILE A 103 16.48 -5.31 2.01
C ILE A 103 15.29 -4.34 1.94
N PRO A 104 14.11 -4.72 2.46
CA PRO A 104 12.99 -3.78 2.54
C PRO A 104 13.41 -2.53 3.31
N PHE A 105 13.11 -1.36 2.74
CA PHE A 105 13.50 -0.07 3.30
C PHE A 105 12.31 0.70 3.85
N SER A 106 11.17 0.73 3.15
CA SER A 106 9.94 1.34 3.64
C SER A 106 8.75 0.42 3.43
N THR A 107 7.69 0.65 4.19
CA THR A 107 6.39 -0.02 4.01
C THR A 107 5.32 1.01 3.71
N ASP A 108 4.67 0.89 2.56
CA ASP A 108 3.51 1.73 2.26
C ASP A 108 2.24 1.00 2.64
N VAL A 109 1.53 1.53 3.66
CA VAL A 109 0.25 1.02 4.14
C VAL A 109 -0.81 2.12 4.14
N PRO A 110 -2.06 1.82 3.76
CA PRO A 110 -3.15 2.80 3.84
C PRO A 110 -3.78 2.78 5.23
N GLY A 111 -4.70 3.71 5.45
CA GLY A 111 -5.59 3.74 6.62
C GLY A 111 -6.87 4.48 6.28
N LEU A 112 -7.96 4.15 7.00
CA LEU A 112 -9.16 4.96 7.00
C LEU A 112 -9.06 6.00 8.11
N LEU A 113 -8.88 7.25 7.70
CA LEU A 113 -8.94 8.42 8.55
C LEU A 113 -10.40 8.76 8.80
N TYR A 114 -10.71 9.16 10.02
CA TYR A 114 -12.05 9.64 10.37
C TYR A 114 -11.97 10.74 11.44
N ARG A 115 -12.98 11.58 11.47
CA ARG A 115 -13.15 12.63 12.47
C ARG A 115 -13.79 12.06 13.73
N LYS A 116 -12.99 11.81 14.77
CA LYS A 116 -13.44 11.25 16.07
C LYS A 116 -14.48 12.13 16.71
N ASP A 117 -14.27 13.44 16.70
CA ASP A 117 -15.20 14.42 17.23
C ASP A 117 -16.58 14.32 16.57
N LEU A 118 -16.64 14.20 15.23
CA LEU A 118 -17.90 14.07 14.50
C LEU A 118 -18.61 12.75 14.79
N VAL A 119 -17.89 11.62 14.79
CA VAL A 119 -18.52 10.31 15.09
C VAL A 119 -18.98 10.23 16.55
N THR A 120 -18.26 10.88 17.49
CA THR A 120 -18.68 10.98 18.89
C THR A 120 -19.88 11.88 19.07
N GLU A 121 -19.95 13.02 18.36
CA GLU A 121 -21.17 13.86 18.32
C GLU A 121 -22.38 13.07 17.79
N ALA A 122 -22.15 12.18 16.82
CA ALA A 122 -23.18 11.28 16.29
C ALA A 122 -23.60 10.16 17.28
N GLY A 123 -22.86 9.96 18.37
CA GLY A 123 -23.17 9.00 19.44
C GLY A 123 -22.39 7.69 19.37
N TYR A 124 -21.32 7.62 18.58
CA TYR A 124 -20.42 6.46 18.50
C TYR A 124 -19.21 6.62 19.43
N ASP A 125 -18.68 5.51 19.93
CA ASP A 125 -17.54 5.49 20.85
C ASP A 125 -16.33 4.78 20.20
N PRO A 126 -15.60 5.47 19.30
CA PRO A 126 -14.47 4.86 18.59
C PRO A 126 -13.33 4.41 19.51
N GLU A 127 -13.14 5.06 20.66
CA GLU A 127 -12.09 4.73 21.62
C GLU A 127 -12.50 3.55 22.50
N GLY A 128 -13.72 3.55 23.03
CA GLY A 128 -14.26 2.43 23.81
C GLY A 128 -14.45 1.16 23.00
N GLU A 129 -14.79 1.28 21.71
CA GLU A 129 -14.85 0.15 20.77
C GLU A 129 -13.48 -0.21 20.16
N ASN A 130 -12.45 0.61 20.42
CA ASN A 130 -11.07 0.44 19.96
C ASN A 130 -10.98 0.22 18.43
N TRP A 131 -11.56 1.11 17.63
CA TRP A 131 -11.58 0.97 16.16
C TRP A 131 -10.19 0.88 15.53
N ALA A 132 -9.15 1.39 16.21
CA ALA A 132 -7.76 1.29 15.76
C ALA A 132 -7.26 -0.17 15.68
N GLN A 133 -7.75 -1.07 16.54
CA GLN A 133 -7.41 -2.49 16.49
C GLN A 133 -8.59 -3.36 16.03
N ASN A 134 -9.81 -2.98 16.39
CA ASN A 134 -11.06 -3.65 16.09
C ASN A 134 -11.85 -2.87 15.04
N SER A 135 -11.34 -2.84 13.80
CA SER A 135 -12.13 -2.30 12.70
C SER A 135 -13.45 -3.07 12.52
N MET A 136 -14.29 -2.61 11.60
CA MET A 136 -15.64 -3.09 11.40
C MET A 136 -15.84 -3.67 10.00
N THR A 137 -17.08 -4.03 9.67
CA THR A 137 -17.45 -4.37 8.29
C THR A 137 -17.72 -3.09 7.49
N TRP A 138 -17.54 -3.15 6.17
CA TRP A 138 -17.89 -2.04 5.29
C TRP A 138 -19.37 -1.64 5.40
N LYS A 139 -20.25 -2.61 5.66
CA LYS A 139 -21.66 -2.35 5.95
C LYS A 139 -21.82 -1.44 7.17
N ARG A 140 -21.23 -1.81 8.32
CA ARG A 140 -21.28 -1.02 9.54
C ARG A 140 -20.62 0.35 9.36
N PHE A 141 -19.49 0.40 8.67
CA PHE A 141 -18.81 1.66 8.34
C PHE A 141 -19.73 2.60 7.57
N SER A 142 -20.40 2.11 6.53
CA SER A 142 -21.30 2.93 5.72
C SER A 142 -22.51 3.47 6.51
N GLU A 143 -23.04 2.70 7.45
CA GLU A 143 -24.11 3.13 8.36
C GLU A 143 -23.64 4.25 9.28
N ILE A 144 -22.50 4.06 9.96
CA ILE A 144 -21.94 5.04 10.90
C ILE A 144 -21.63 6.35 10.19
N VAL A 145 -20.98 6.27 9.03
CA VAL A 145 -20.54 7.44 8.28
C VAL A 145 -21.74 8.22 7.71
N ALA A 146 -22.77 7.52 7.22
CA ALA A 146 -24.00 8.17 6.77
C ALA A 146 -24.75 8.88 7.92
N ASP A 147 -24.91 8.21 9.06
CA ASP A 147 -25.57 8.79 10.24
C ASP A 147 -24.78 9.99 10.77
N THR A 148 -23.44 9.88 10.83
CA THR A 148 -22.56 10.99 11.22
C THR A 148 -22.69 12.17 10.27
N GLN A 149 -22.65 11.93 8.96
CA GLN A 149 -22.84 12.95 7.94
C GLN A 149 -24.17 13.69 8.14
N GLN A 150 -25.26 12.94 8.34
CA GLN A 150 -26.60 13.52 8.54
C GLN A 150 -26.70 14.35 9.82
N ARG A 151 -26.16 13.87 10.94
CA ARG A 151 -26.27 14.53 12.24
C ARG A 151 -25.43 15.79 12.36
N THR A 152 -24.23 15.76 11.78
CA THR A 152 -23.26 16.86 11.85
C THR A 152 -23.42 17.85 10.69
N GLY A 153 -24.22 17.51 9.67
CA GLY A 153 -24.35 18.31 8.46
C GLY A 153 -23.09 18.34 7.59
N THR A 154 -22.18 17.38 7.78
CA THR A 154 -20.95 17.25 6.97
C THR A 154 -21.32 16.97 5.52
N GLU A 155 -20.59 17.57 4.56
CA GLU A 155 -20.94 17.48 3.13
C GLU A 155 -20.87 16.04 2.61
N HIS A 156 -19.85 15.29 3.03
CA HIS A 156 -19.61 13.93 2.60
C HIS A 156 -19.36 13.01 3.79
N GLY A 157 -19.75 11.76 3.65
CA GLY A 157 -19.40 10.73 4.61
C GLY A 157 -17.98 10.21 4.37
N PHE A 158 -17.67 9.83 3.13
CA PHE A 158 -16.42 9.16 2.79
C PHE A 158 -15.86 9.65 1.47
N VAL A 159 -14.56 9.94 1.43
CA VAL A 159 -13.82 10.28 0.20
C VAL A 159 -12.61 9.38 0.01
N PHE A 160 -12.31 9.08 -1.25
CA PHE A 160 -11.23 8.19 -1.66
C PHE A 160 -10.80 8.52 -3.09
N GLN A 161 -9.72 7.87 -3.55
CA GLN A 161 -9.16 8.08 -4.88
C GLN A 161 -9.77 7.08 -5.86
N ALA A 162 -10.54 7.55 -6.84
CA ALA A 162 -11.14 6.69 -7.86
C ALA A 162 -10.98 7.21 -9.28
N LYS A 163 -10.04 8.13 -9.54
CA LYS A 163 -9.59 8.45 -10.90
C LYS A 163 -9.06 7.19 -11.60
N ALA A 164 -9.14 7.11 -12.93
CA ALA A 164 -8.50 6.04 -13.70
C ALA A 164 -6.97 6.24 -13.75
N TYR A 165 -6.27 5.74 -12.74
CA TYR A 165 -4.80 5.78 -12.61
C TYR A 165 -4.31 4.62 -11.70
N GLU A 166 -3.00 4.57 -11.47
CA GLU A 166 -2.36 3.49 -10.70
C GLU A 166 -2.92 3.34 -9.27
N GLY A 167 -3.21 4.43 -8.56
CA GLY A 167 -3.75 4.33 -7.20
C GLY A 167 -5.17 3.75 -7.13
N LEU A 168 -5.90 3.69 -8.26
CA LEU A 168 -7.16 2.95 -8.34
C LEU A 168 -6.90 1.46 -8.57
N SER A 169 -6.05 1.09 -9.53
CA SER A 169 -5.75 -0.32 -9.85
C SER A 169 -4.96 -1.02 -8.75
N ALA A 170 -3.82 -0.46 -8.35
CA ALA A 170 -2.90 -1.08 -7.40
C ALA A 170 -3.42 -1.07 -5.97
N CYS A 171 -4.13 0.01 -5.59
CA CYS A 171 -4.40 0.30 -4.20
C CYS A 171 -5.89 0.16 -3.85
N ASN A 172 -6.72 1.14 -4.21
CA ASN A 172 -8.12 1.16 -3.78
C ASN A 172 -8.91 -0.08 -4.25
N PHE A 173 -8.82 -0.45 -5.54
CA PHE A 173 -9.54 -1.62 -6.03
C PHE A 173 -9.02 -2.92 -5.41
N ASN A 174 -7.69 -3.04 -5.24
CA ASN A 174 -7.09 -4.18 -4.56
C ASN A 174 -7.60 -4.32 -3.11
N GLU A 175 -7.67 -3.21 -2.36
CA GLU A 175 -8.27 -3.17 -1.02
C GLU A 175 -9.72 -3.64 -1.02
N TRP A 176 -10.54 -3.13 -1.94
CA TRP A 176 -11.96 -3.49 -1.99
C TRP A 176 -12.15 -4.97 -2.34
N LEU A 177 -11.56 -5.44 -3.43
CA LEU A 177 -11.75 -6.82 -3.89
C LEU A 177 -11.20 -7.83 -2.87
N THR A 178 -10.05 -7.52 -2.24
CA THR A 178 -9.46 -8.44 -1.25
C THR A 178 -10.22 -8.42 0.06
N SER A 179 -10.80 -7.28 0.48
CA SER A 179 -11.68 -7.24 1.66
C SER A 179 -12.95 -8.09 1.49
N PHE A 180 -13.38 -8.34 0.25
CA PHE A 180 -14.52 -9.21 -0.11
C PHE A 180 -14.12 -10.67 -0.37
N GLY A 181 -12.84 -11.02 -0.22
CA GLY A 181 -12.37 -12.38 -0.47
C GLY A 181 -12.03 -12.67 -1.95
N GLY A 182 -12.03 -11.65 -2.80
CA GLY A 182 -11.65 -11.72 -4.20
C GLY A 182 -10.15 -11.50 -4.44
N ALA A 183 -9.71 -11.71 -5.67
CA ALA A 183 -8.34 -11.48 -6.12
C ALA A 183 -8.33 -11.06 -7.60
N PHE A 184 -7.25 -10.41 -8.06
CA PHE A 184 -7.01 -10.23 -9.49
C PHE A 184 -6.78 -11.57 -10.19
N PHE A 185 -5.93 -12.40 -9.57
CA PHE A 185 -5.42 -13.63 -10.15
C PHE A 185 -5.50 -14.85 -9.22
N GLY A 186 -6.63 -15.09 -8.56
CA GLY A 186 -6.88 -16.34 -7.81
C GLY A 186 -6.09 -16.57 -6.52
N GLY A 187 -5.28 -15.60 -6.07
CA GLY A 187 -4.51 -15.72 -4.83
C GLY A 187 -3.22 -14.90 -4.84
N ARG A 188 -2.51 -14.90 -3.71
CA ARG A 188 -1.25 -14.16 -3.54
C ARG A 188 -0.10 -14.79 -4.33
N GLU A 189 -0.08 -16.11 -4.40
CA GLU A 189 0.93 -16.93 -5.08
C GLU A 189 1.03 -16.61 -6.57
N ASN A 190 -0.04 -16.13 -7.18
CA ASN A 190 -0.07 -15.77 -8.60
C ASN A 190 0.32 -14.30 -8.86
N LEU A 191 0.51 -13.46 -7.84
CA LEU A 191 0.83 -12.04 -8.06
C LEU A 191 2.18 -11.83 -8.77
N PHE A 192 3.04 -12.84 -8.74
CA PHE A 192 4.42 -12.77 -9.22
C PHE A 192 4.66 -13.59 -10.49
N GLY A 193 3.58 -14.06 -11.13
CA GLY A 193 3.64 -14.87 -12.35
C GLY A 193 3.56 -16.37 -12.06
N PRO A 194 3.99 -17.22 -13.01
CA PRO A 194 4.46 -16.84 -14.35
C PRO A 194 3.32 -16.24 -15.19
N VAL A 195 3.63 -15.18 -15.94
CA VAL A 195 2.72 -14.55 -16.91
C VAL A 195 2.25 -15.61 -17.93
N GLY A 196 0.98 -15.59 -18.30
CA GLY A 196 0.32 -16.58 -19.16
C GLY A 196 -0.29 -17.78 -18.42
N LYS A 197 0.05 -18.01 -17.15
CA LYS A 197 -0.48 -19.14 -16.36
C LYS A 197 -1.31 -18.72 -15.15
N ARG A 198 -1.35 -17.43 -14.83
CA ARG A 198 -2.13 -16.89 -13.73
C ARG A 198 -3.63 -17.03 -14.04
N PRO A 199 -4.46 -17.56 -13.12
CA PRO A 199 -5.90 -17.57 -13.33
C PRO A 199 -6.43 -16.12 -13.31
N ILE A 200 -7.37 -15.75 -14.18
CA ILE A 200 -7.95 -14.38 -14.17
C ILE A 200 -9.32 -14.43 -13.48
N THR A 201 -9.42 -13.81 -12.30
CA THR A 201 -10.56 -13.93 -11.38
C THR A 201 -11.35 -12.63 -11.17
N VAL A 202 -11.07 -11.60 -11.98
CA VAL A 202 -11.70 -10.26 -11.85
C VAL A 202 -13.21 -10.24 -12.09
N ASP A 203 -13.77 -11.25 -12.75
CA ASP A 203 -15.21 -11.37 -13.07
C ASP A 203 -16.01 -12.17 -12.03
N GLU A 204 -15.39 -12.57 -10.92
CA GLU A 204 -16.02 -13.39 -9.90
C GLU A 204 -16.85 -12.59 -8.90
N SER A 205 -17.85 -13.24 -8.28
CA SER A 205 -18.82 -12.57 -7.39
C SER A 205 -18.18 -11.70 -6.30
N PRO A 206 -17.13 -12.12 -5.56
CA PRO A 206 -16.47 -11.25 -4.58
C PRO A 206 -16.00 -9.91 -5.15
N VAL A 207 -15.46 -9.93 -6.38
CA VAL A 207 -14.97 -8.74 -7.06
C VAL A 207 -16.15 -7.87 -7.51
N LEU A 208 -17.19 -8.48 -8.08
CA LEU A 208 -18.40 -7.75 -8.48
C LEU A 208 -19.07 -7.07 -7.28
N ASP A 209 -19.19 -7.76 -6.14
CA ASP A 209 -19.81 -7.22 -4.94
C ASP A 209 -18.99 -6.07 -4.34
N SER A 210 -17.66 -6.15 -4.38
CA SER A 210 -16.81 -5.02 -3.98
C SER A 210 -17.06 -3.75 -4.83
N LEU A 211 -17.31 -3.90 -6.13
CA LEU A 211 -17.64 -2.79 -7.03
C LEU A 211 -19.06 -2.27 -6.77
N ARG A 212 -20.02 -3.17 -6.50
CA ARG A 212 -21.40 -2.79 -6.14
C ARG A 212 -21.44 -2.00 -4.84
N MET A 213 -20.65 -2.39 -3.83
CA MET A 213 -20.49 -1.62 -2.60
C MET A 213 -20.06 -0.18 -2.87
N ILE A 214 -19.00 0.02 -3.66
CA ILE A 214 -18.50 1.37 -3.96
C ILE A 214 -19.51 2.15 -4.81
N ARG A 215 -20.23 1.49 -5.73
CA ARG A 215 -21.35 2.11 -6.46
C ARG A 215 -22.48 2.55 -5.52
N THR A 216 -22.85 1.73 -4.53
CA THR A 216 -23.79 2.13 -3.48
C THR A 216 -23.29 3.38 -2.76
N PHE A 217 -22.02 3.42 -2.36
CA PHE A 217 -21.47 4.58 -1.65
C PHE A 217 -21.56 5.86 -2.48
N ILE A 218 -21.30 5.80 -3.79
CA ILE A 218 -21.32 6.96 -4.68
C ILE A 218 -22.75 7.38 -5.06
N HIS A 219 -23.62 6.41 -5.36
CA HIS A 219 -24.88 6.71 -6.04
C HIS A 219 -26.16 6.36 -5.26
N GLY A 220 -26.04 5.81 -4.07
CA GLY A 220 -27.20 5.45 -3.25
C GLY A 220 -27.83 4.10 -3.61
N GLN A 221 -28.94 3.80 -2.93
CA GLN A 221 -29.65 2.52 -3.09
C GLN A 221 -30.47 2.42 -4.37
N ASP A 222 -30.74 3.56 -5.00
CA ASP A 222 -31.47 3.61 -6.26
C ASP A 222 -30.58 3.19 -7.45
N ASP A 223 -29.29 2.91 -7.23
CA ASP A 223 -28.46 2.25 -8.23
C ASP A 223 -28.94 0.82 -8.49
N GLU A 224 -29.21 0.48 -9.75
CA GLU A 224 -29.58 -0.88 -10.15
C GLU A 224 -28.51 -1.94 -9.83
N GLN A 225 -27.28 -1.51 -9.58
CA GLN A 225 -26.15 -2.33 -9.18
C GLN A 225 -25.71 -1.99 -7.74
N SER A 226 -26.60 -1.44 -6.92
CA SER A 226 -26.35 -1.29 -5.49
C SER A 226 -26.17 -2.67 -4.83
N LEU A 227 -25.45 -2.70 -3.72
CA LEU A 227 -25.29 -3.89 -2.88
C LEU A 227 -26.21 -3.82 -1.67
N ASP A 228 -27.06 -4.83 -1.52
CA ASP A 228 -28.04 -4.90 -0.45
C ASP A 228 -27.41 -4.82 0.95
N GLY A 229 -28.03 -4.01 1.80
CA GLY A 229 -27.63 -3.85 3.18
C GLY A 229 -26.45 -2.91 3.43
N TYR A 230 -25.88 -2.29 2.40
CA TYR A 230 -24.92 -1.18 2.56
C TYR A 230 -25.68 0.14 2.58
N THR A 231 -25.13 1.20 3.18
CA THR A 231 -25.73 2.55 3.15
C THR A 231 -25.02 3.42 2.11
N GLY A 232 -25.77 3.98 1.16
CA GLY A 232 -25.24 4.77 0.05
C GLY A 232 -25.39 6.27 0.22
N GLY A 233 -24.92 7.03 -0.78
CA GLY A 233 -24.97 8.50 -0.77
C GLY A 233 -23.93 9.16 0.15
N ILE A 234 -22.95 8.40 0.60
CA ILE A 234 -21.89 8.86 1.51
C ILE A 234 -20.68 9.41 0.75
N SER A 235 -20.52 9.08 -0.53
CA SER A 235 -19.37 9.52 -1.34
C SER A 235 -19.82 10.40 -2.50
N PRO A 236 -19.19 11.56 -2.75
CA PRO A 236 -19.54 12.40 -3.89
C PRO A 236 -19.09 11.76 -5.20
N ARG A 237 -19.81 12.01 -6.31
CA ARG A 237 -19.41 11.53 -7.66
C ARG A 237 -18.00 12.01 -8.06
N GLN A 238 -17.55 13.13 -7.50
CA GLN A 238 -16.25 13.74 -7.72
C GLN A 238 -15.08 12.81 -7.35
N VAL A 239 -15.28 11.80 -6.49
CA VAL A 239 -14.23 10.79 -6.19
C VAL A 239 -13.69 10.10 -7.44
N LEU A 240 -14.51 10.00 -8.49
CA LEU A 240 -14.12 9.45 -9.81
C LEU A 240 -13.04 10.28 -10.53
N GLN A 241 -12.74 11.47 -10.04
CA GLN A 241 -11.68 12.35 -10.56
C GLN A 241 -10.57 12.58 -9.52
N PHE A 242 -10.72 12.07 -8.31
CA PHE A 242 -9.75 12.30 -7.23
C PHE A 242 -8.55 11.37 -7.34
N THR A 243 -7.39 11.98 -7.17
CA THR A 243 -6.16 11.34 -6.71
C THR A 243 -5.91 11.75 -5.25
N GLU A 244 -4.74 11.45 -4.71
CA GLU A 244 -4.41 11.75 -3.30
C GLU A 244 -4.58 13.24 -2.94
N PRO A 245 -4.09 14.22 -3.74
CA PRO A 245 -4.21 15.63 -3.37
C PRO A 245 -5.66 16.12 -3.25
N GLU A 246 -6.53 15.76 -4.19
CA GLU A 246 -7.92 16.24 -4.17
C GLU A 246 -8.69 15.65 -2.99
N SER A 247 -8.59 14.34 -2.79
CA SER A 247 -9.27 13.65 -1.68
C SER A 247 -8.78 14.14 -0.31
N ARG A 248 -7.47 14.38 -0.14
CA ARG A 248 -6.92 15.00 1.06
C ARG A 248 -7.43 16.40 1.30
N THR A 249 -7.55 17.21 0.24
CA THR A 249 -8.04 18.60 0.35
C THR A 249 -9.47 18.63 0.88
N VAL A 250 -10.35 17.77 0.36
CA VAL A 250 -11.74 17.67 0.82
C VAL A 250 -11.81 17.31 2.31
N PHE A 251 -11.02 16.32 2.73
CA PHE A 251 -10.97 15.91 4.14
C PHE A 251 -10.36 16.99 5.04
N ALA A 252 -9.25 17.61 4.64
CA ALA A 252 -8.56 18.64 5.42
C ALA A 252 -9.40 19.91 5.62
N ASN A 253 -10.31 20.21 4.68
CA ASN A 253 -11.25 21.32 4.81
C ASN A 253 -12.45 21.02 5.72
N GLY A 254 -12.55 19.81 6.27
CA GLY A 254 -13.66 19.40 7.14
C GLY A 254 -14.92 18.96 6.38
N ASN A 255 -14.84 18.79 5.06
CA ASN A 255 -16.01 18.47 4.23
C ASN A 255 -16.31 16.96 4.15
N SER A 256 -15.54 16.10 4.83
CA SER A 256 -15.78 14.66 4.86
C SER A 256 -15.57 14.07 6.25
N VAL A 257 -16.45 13.16 6.67
CA VAL A 257 -16.32 12.43 7.94
C VAL A 257 -15.10 11.50 7.90
N ALA A 258 -14.85 10.84 6.76
CA ALA A 258 -13.77 9.88 6.60
C ALA A 258 -13.01 10.03 5.26
N LEU A 259 -11.77 9.55 5.23
CA LEU A 259 -10.86 9.54 4.07
C LEU A 259 -10.01 8.26 4.07
N ARG A 260 -9.84 7.63 2.90
CA ARG A 260 -8.77 6.63 2.71
C ARG A 260 -7.48 7.32 2.31
N ALA A 261 -6.39 7.19 3.09
CA ALA A 261 -5.12 7.84 2.78
C ALA A 261 -3.87 7.15 3.34
N TRP A 262 -2.70 7.64 2.89
CA TRP A 262 -1.35 7.18 3.27
C TRP A 262 -0.83 7.89 4.54
N PRO A 263 0.22 7.36 5.22
CA PRO A 263 0.71 7.88 6.50
C PRO A 263 1.09 9.36 6.49
N GLN A 264 1.57 9.87 5.35
CA GLN A 264 1.79 11.32 5.16
C GLN A 264 0.53 12.15 5.47
N ALA A 265 -0.63 11.71 5.00
CA ALA A 265 -1.90 12.40 5.27
C ALA A 265 -2.31 12.28 6.73
N TRP A 266 -1.92 11.20 7.42
CA TRP A 266 -2.19 10.99 8.83
C TRP A 266 -1.38 11.99 9.64
N GLN A 267 -0.08 12.10 9.35
CA GLN A 267 0.85 13.05 9.95
C GLN A 267 0.34 14.49 9.81
N THR A 268 -0.01 14.90 8.58
CA THR A 268 -0.53 16.24 8.33
C THR A 268 -1.87 16.46 9.05
N SER A 269 -2.85 15.60 8.84
CA SER A 269 -4.21 15.80 9.39
C SER A 269 -4.25 15.72 10.92
N GLY A 270 -3.36 14.94 11.53
CA GLY A 270 -3.34 14.70 12.98
C GLY A 270 -2.42 15.64 13.76
N SER A 271 -1.76 16.58 13.10
CA SER A 271 -0.99 17.65 13.74
C SER A 271 -1.90 18.58 14.57
N GLU A 272 -1.34 19.25 15.58
CA GLU A 272 -2.08 20.14 16.47
C GLU A 272 -2.74 21.33 15.75
N GLU A 273 -2.14 21.79 14.65
CA GLU A 273 -2.69 22.87 13.81
C GLU A 273 -3.88 22.42 12.94
N ASN A 274 -4.09 21.11 12.79
CA ASN A 274 -5.20 20.50 12.07
C ASN A 274 -6.16 19.83 13.06
N TYR A 275 -6.40 18.52 12.95
CA TYR A 275 -7.36 17.82 13.80
C TYR A 275 -6.77 17.32 15.10
N GLY A 276 -5.46 17.45 15.34
CA GLY A 276 -4.85 17.06 16.60
C GLY A 276 -5.28 15.65 17.04
N THR A 277 -5.84 15.54 18.24
CA THR A 277 -6.37 14.29 18.80
C THR A 277 -7.75 13.91 18.30
N ASP A 278 -8.45 14.76 17.55
CA ASP A 278 -9.74 14.47 16.93
C ASP A 278 -9.60 13.66 15.63
N LEU A 279 -8.36 13.46 15.15
CA LEU A 279 -8.11 12.47 14.11
C LEU A 279 -8.15 11.06 14.68
N GLY A 280 -8.97 10.20 14.08
CA GLY A 280 -8.92 8.76 14.21
C GLY A 280 -8.32 8.13 12.96
N VAL A 281 -7.64 6.99 13.13
CA VAL A 281 -7.23 6.12 12.04
C VAL A 281 -7.62 4.70 12.41
N MET A 282 -8.21 3.97 11.47
CA MET A 282 -8.61 2.59 11.65
C MET A 282 -8.20 1.71 10.45
N PRO A 283 -8.04 0.39 10.67
CA PRO A 283 -7.78 -0.52 9.57
C PRO A 283 -8.90 -0.55 8.55
N ILE A 284 -8.57 -0.86 7.29
CA ILE A 284 -9.56 -1.10 6.22
C ILE A 284 -10.66 -2.07 6.70
N PRO A 285 -11.96 -1.71 6.58
CA PRO A 285 -13.07 -2.57 6.96
C PRO A 285 -13.13 -3.87 6.15
N SER A 286 -13.79 -4.88 6.69
CA SER A 286 -13.99 -6.16 6.00
C SER A 286 -15.29 -6.17 5.17
N GLY A 287 -15.24 -6.81 3.99
CA GLY A 287 -16.45 -7.16 3.23
C GLY A 287 -17.02 -8.50 3.67
N VAL A 288 -16.13 -9.48 3.87
CA VAL A 288 -16.44 -10.82 4.38
C VAL A 288 -15.43 -11.22 5.45
N SER A 289 -15.72 -12.26 6.24
CA SER A 289 -14.72 -12.85 7.13
C SER A 289 -13.67 -13.66 6.35
N GLU A 290 -12.50 -13.92 6.94
CA GLU A 290 -11.47 -14.78 6.32
C GLU A 290 -12.00 -16.19 6.02
N ALA A 291 -12.84 -16.74 6.89
CA ALA A 291 -13.44 -18.05 6.70
C ALA A 291 -14.44 -18.11 5.53
N GLN A 292 -14.94 -16.96 5.09
CA GLN A 292 -15.84 -16.83 3.94
C GLN A 292 -15.10 -16.39 2.66
N ALA A 293 -13.81 -16.05 2.78
CA ALA A 293 -13.02 -15.59 1.66
C ALA A 293 -12.83 -16.72 0.65
N LYS A 294 -12.92 -16.40 -0.64
CA LYS A 294 -12.74 -17.39 -1.71
C LYS A 294 -11.25 -17.68 -1.96
N ASN A 295 -10.41 -16.67 -1.82
CA ASN A 295 -8.97 -16.78 -2.09
C ASN A 295 -8.18 -16.70 -0.78
N ASP A 296 -7.14 -17.51 -0.66
CA ASP A 296 -6.31 -17.54 0.54
C ASP A 296 -5.64 -16.17 0.79
N GLY A 297 -5.57 -15.79 2.06
CA GLY A 297 -5.01 -14.50 2.45
C GLY A 297 -5.85 -13.30 2.01
N THR A 298 -7.16 -13.48 1.80
CA THR A 298 -8.13 -12.41 1.56
C THR A 298 -9.28 -12.46 2.59
N GLY A 299 -10.18 -11.48 2.59
CA GLY A 299 -11.23 -11.30 3.59
C GLY A 299 -10.71 -10.92 4.99
N GLY A 300 -11.60 -10.52 5.87
CA GLY A 300 -11.28 -10.02 7.20
C GLY A 300 -10.81 -8.56 7.22
N ILE A 301 -10.61 -8.05 8.43
CA ILE A 301 -10.20 -6.66 8.69
C ILE A 301 -8.78 -6.41 8.14
N GLY A 302 -8.46 -5.18 7.74
CA GLY A 302 -7.08 -4.78 7.46
C GLY A 302 -6.46 -5.41 6.21
N ARG A 303 -7.26 -6.10 5.37
CA ARG A 303 -6.84 -6.48 4.02
C ARG A 303 -6.68 -5.22 3.20
N SER A 304 -5.43 -4.89 2.91
CA SER A 304 -5.09 -3.65 2.24
C SER A 304 -3.99 -3.84 1.22
N PHE A 305 -3.69 -2.79 0.46
CA PHE A 305 -2.43 -2.71 -0.23
C PHE A 305 -1.26 -2.74 0.78
N ILE A 306 -0.18 -3.41 0.38
CA ILE A 306 1.15 -3.19 0.95
C ILE A 306 2.15 -3.02 -0.20
N GLY A 307 3.00 -2.02 -0.08
CA GLY A 307 4.11 -1.79 -0.99
C GLY A 307 5.27 -1.15 -0.25
N GLY A 308 6.00 -0.31 -0.96
CA GLY A 308 7.16 0.40 -0.42
C GLY A 308 8.39 0.20 -1.30
N TYR A 309 9.52 0.60 -0.75
CA TYR A 309 10.81 0.56 -1.41
C TYR A 309 11.74 -0.43 -0.72
N SER A 310 12.64 -1.03 -1.49
CA SER A 310 13.75 -1.84 -1.03
C SER A 310 15.08 -1.27 -1.53
N ASN A 311 16.14 -1.50 -0.76
CA ASN A 311 17.50 -1.17 -1.15
C ASN A 311 18.21 -2.42 -1.67
N HIS A 312 18.88 -2.27 -2.81
CA HIS A 312 19.67 -3.30 -3.47
C HIS A 312 21.09 -2.79 -3.70
N ILE A 313 22.08 -3.68 -3.79
CA ILE A 313 23.45 -3.29 -4.11
C ILE A 313 23.74 -3.66 -5.57
N ASN A 314 24.33 -2.72 -6.30
CA ASN A 314 24.81 -2.95 -7.66
C ASN A 314 26.03 -3.90 -7.63
N PRO A 315 25.95 -5.11 -8.22
CA PRO A 315 27.05 -6.08 -8.16
C PRO A 315 28.31 -5.62 -8.91
N HIS A 316 28.20 -4.60 -9.76
CA HIS A 316 29.33 -4.02 -10.49
C HIS A 316 30.03 -2.89 -9.73
N SER A 317 29.49 -2.46 -8.57
CA SER A 317 30.07 -1.39 -7.76
C SER A 317 31.53 -1.69 -7.39
N LYS A 318 32.32 -0.62 -7.29
CA LYS A 318 33.71 -0.68 -6.77
C LYS A 318 33.78 -0.39 -5.27
N LYS A 319 32.64 -0.20 -4.61
CA LYS A 319 32.49 0.19 -3.21
C LYS A 319 31.52 -0.76 -2.47
N ILE A 320 31.57 -2.05 -2.80
CA ILE A 320 30.65 -3.07 -2.22
C ILE A 320 30.72 -3.06 -0.69
N ASP A 321 31.92 -3.09 -0.09
CA ASP A 321 32.08 -3.10 1.36
C ASP A 321 31.41 -1.89 2.03
N ALA A 322 31.58 -0.69 1.46
CA ALA A 322 30.94 0.52 1.96
C ALA A 322 29.41 0.47 1.80
N ALA A 323 28.91 -0.04 0.67
CA ALA A 323 27.47 -0.20 0.44
C ALA A 323 26.84 -1.21 1.42
N VAL A 324 27.53 -2.32 1.68
CA VAL A 324 27.15 -3.32 2.68
C VAL A 324 27.14 -2.71 4.09
N GLU A 325 28.13 -1.88 4.43
CA GLU A 325 28.18 -1.19 5.72
C GLU A 325 27.02 -0.21 5.90
N VAL A 326 26.65 0.53 4.84
CA VAL A 326 25.46 1.40 4.86
C VAL A 326 24.18 0.60 5.14
N LEU A 327 23.95 -0.50 4.41
CA LEU A 327 22.77 -1.35 4.63
C LEU A 327 22.75 -1.97 6.03
N THR A 328 23.91 -2.40 6.54
CA THR A 328 24.09 -2.95 7.89
C THR A 328 23.64 -1.98 8.98
N HIS A 329 23.93 -0.68 8.81
CA HIS A 329 23.53 0.38 9.74
C HIS A 329 22.06 0.81 9.55
N MET A 330 21.47 0.62 8.37
CA MET A 330 20.02 0.83 8.16
C MET A 330 19.15 -0.27 8.79
N ILE A 331 19.68 -1.48 8.93
CA ILE A 331 18.97 -2.64 9.47
C ILE A 331 18.97 -2.60 10.99
N GLY A 332 17.77 -2.61 11.58
CA GLY A 332 17.58 -2.70 13.03
C GLY A 332 17.94 -1.43 13.82
N ASN A 333 18.44 -0.37 13.18
CA ASN A 333 18.81 0.85 13.89
C ASN A 333 17.57 1.72 14.23
N VAL A 334 17.22 1.76 15.51
CA VAL A 334 16.02 2.43 16.02
C VAL A 334 16.06 3.95 15.79
N GLU A 335 17.21 4.60 15.99
CA GLU A 335 17.35 6.06 15.89
C GLU A 335 17.19 6.53 14.45
N PHE A 336 17.91 5.90 13.54
CA PHE A 336 17.78 6.13 12.09
C PHE A 336 16.33 5.95 11.62
N ARG A 337 15.68 4.87 12.06
CA ARG A 337 14.29 4.57 11.69
C ARG A 337 13.29 5.53 12.30
N TYR A 338 13.53 5.99 13.53
CA TYR A 338 12.68 6.98 14.19
C TYR A 338 12.72 8.33 13.48
N HIS A 339 13.91 8.78 13.03
CA HIS A 339 14.05 9.99 12.23
C HIS A 339 13.21 9.91 10.93
N LEU A 340 13.29 8.79 10.22
CA LEU A 340 12.50 8.53 9.01
C LEU A 340 10.99 8.45 9.29
N PHE A 341 10.60 7.84 10.41
CA PHE A 341 9.20 7.72 10.81
C PHE A 341 8.54 9.08 11.02
N ASN A 342 9.26 10.05 11.60
CA ASN A 342 8.77 11.44 11.73
C ASN A 342 8.63 12.15 10.38
N ALA A 343 9.32 11.68 9.34
CA ALA A 343 9.13 12.10 7.95
C ALA A 343 8.06 11.27 7.21
N SER A 344 7.22 10.51 7.94
CA SER A 344 6.18 9.61 7.41
C SER A 344 6.70 8.42 6.60
N VAL A 345 7.99 8.07 6.71
CA VAL A 345 8.55 6.85 6.11
C VAL A 345 8.40 5.72 7.13
N VAL A 346 7.40 4.87 6.90
CA VAL A 346 7.07 3.78 7.81
C VAL A 346 8.12 2.66 7.73
N PRO A 347 8.66 2.19 8.88
CA PRO A 347 9.65 1.13 8.89
C PRO A 347 9.05 -0.23 8.49
N PRO A 348 9.80 -1.07 7.77
CA PRO A 348 9.41 -2.45 7.52
C PRO A 348 9.63 -3.37 8.72
N ASN A 349 10.50 -2.97 9.66
CA ASN A 349 10.67 -3.64 10.94
C ASN A 349 9.47 -3.34 11.85
N LEU A 350 8.61 -4.34 12.06
CA LEU A 350 7.37 -4.20 12.81
C LEU A 350 7.57 -4.19 14.32
N SER A 351 8.65 -4.78 14.84
CA SER A 351 8.92 -4.76 16.29
C SER A 351 9.33 -3.37 16.79
N MET A 352 9.83 -2.50 15.91
CA MET A 352 10.10 -1.10 16.25
C MET A 352 8.83 -0.33 16.64
N LEU A 353 7.69 -0.68 16.02
CA LEU A 353 6.40 -0.03 16.24
C LEU A 353 5.81 -0.31 17.64
N ASP A 354 6.34 -1.33 18.34
CA ASP A 354 5.97 -1.67 19.73
C ASP A 354 6.81 -0.94 20.78
N THR A 355 7.85 -0.21 20.36
CA THR A 355 8.71 0.51 21.29
C THR A 355 8.05 1.80 21.75
N GLU A 356 8.27 2.17 23.02
CA GLU A 356 7.80 3.44 23.58
C GLU A 356 8.23 4.63 22.72
N ARG A 357 9.43 4.58 22.13
CA ARG A 357 9.93 5.63 21.25
C ARG A 357 9.02 5.87 20.04
N PHE A 358 8.61 4.80 19.35
CA PHE A 358 7.73 4.92 18.19
C PHE A 358 6.29 5.23 18.59
N GLN A 359 5.79 4.66 19.68
CA GLN A 359 4.45 4.94 20.21
C GLN A 359 4.30 6.41 20.67
N ASN A 360 5.40 7.02 21.13
CA ASN A 360 5.45 8.43 21.50
C ASN A 360 5.85 9.37 20.33
N ALA A 361 6.00 8.86 19.10
CA ALA A 361 6.26 9.72 17.95
C ALA A 361 5.08 10.67 17.69
N PRO A 362 5.34 11.94 17.31
CA PRO A 362 4.27 12.88 16.99
C PRO A 362 3.34 12.35 15.91
N VAL A 363 2.04 12.34 16.21
CA VAL A 363 0.94 11.90 15.33
C VAL A 363 0.93 10.41 15.01
N LEU A 364 1.90 9.90 14.23
CA LEU A 364 1.91 8.51 13.78
C LEU A 364 2.09 7.50 14.93
N GLY A 365 2.71 7.91 16.04
CA GLY A 365 2.86 7.07 17.23
C GLY A 365 1.53 6.59 17.80
N ARG A 366 0.45 7.37 17.62
CA ARG A 366 -0.92 7.01 18.04
C ARG A 366 -1.52 5.85 17.23
N TYR A 367 -0.93 5.50 16.09
CA TYR A 367 -1.51 4.57 15.12
C TYR A 367 -0.53 3.45 14.71
N THR A 368 0.50 3.19 15.52
CA THR A 368 1.48 2.11 15.26
C THR A 368 0.81 0.74 15.10
N ASP A 369 -0.24 0.46 15.88
CA ASP A 369 -1.04 -0.76 15.76
C ASP A 369 -1.73 -0.89 14.40
N VAL A 370 -2.31 0.21 13.89
CA VAL A 370 -2.96 0.23 12.57
C VAL A 370 -1.94 -0.08 11.47
N ILE A 371 -0.74 0.52 11.57
CA ILE A 371 0.37 0.25 10.66
C ILE A 371 0.74 -1.22 10.69
N LYS A 372 0.92 -1.80 11.88
CA LYS A 372 1.26 -3.22 12.05
C LYS A 372 0.20 -4.14 11.43
N ILE A 373 -1.08 -3.89 11.70
CA ILE A 373 -2.20 -4.67 11.15
C ILE A 373 -2.11 -4.70 9.62
N HIS A 374 -1.90 -3.54 8.99
CA HIS A 374 -1.78 -3.46 7.54
C HIS A 374 -0.52 -4.11 7.00
N ALA A 375 0.63 -3.90 7.63
CA ALA A 375 1.88 -4.47 7.16
C ALA A 375 1.89 -6.02 7.26
N GLN A 376 1.19 -6.57 8.25
CA GLN A 376 1.09 -8.03 8.44
C GLN A 376 0.10 -8.68 7.48
N ARG A 377 -0.96 -7.98 7.08
CA ARG A 377 -2.10 -8.55 6.35
C ARG A 377 -2.22 -8.06 4.91
N GLY A 378 -1.39 -7.09 4.54
CA GLY A 378 -1.44 -6.43 3.24
C GLY A 378 -1.06 -7.36 2.09
N ILE A 379 -1.63 -7.05 0.93
CA ILE A 379 -1.50 -7.78 -0.31
C ILE A 379 -0.88 -6.82 -1.33
N PRO A 380 0.29 -7.16 -1.90
CA PRO A 380 0.91 -6.29 -2.89
C PRO A 380 0.09 -6.29 -4.19
N ARG A 381 0.36 -5.28 -5.03
CA ARG A 381 -0.08 -5.37 -6.43
C ARG A 381 0.68 -6.49 -7.14
N PRO A 382 0.13 -7.06 -8.24
CA PRO A 382 0.89 -7.93 -9.11
C PRO A 382 2.20 -7.27 -9.56
N ALA A 383 3.31 -8.01 -9.49
CA ALA A 383 4.64 -7.52 -9.79
C ALA A 383 5.25 -8.37 -10.92
N THR A 384 4.77 -8.12 -12.14
CA THR A 384 5.19 -8.81 -13.36
C THR A 384 5.45 -7.80 -14.49
N ILE A 385 6.06 -8.27 -15.58
CA ILE A 385 6.20 -7.46 -16.80
C ILE A 385 4.85 -7.03 -17.39
N ALA A 386 3.78 -7.77 -17.10
CA ALA A 386 2.43 -7.52 -17.58
C ALA A 386 1.68 -6.44 -16.78
N TRP A 387 2.13 -6.10 -15.56
CA TRP A 387 1.38 -5.20 -14.69
C TRP A 387 1.11 -3.81 -15.30
N ASN A 388 2.07 -3.21 -16.01
CA ASN A 388 1.87 -1.87 -16.59
C ASN A 388 0.70 -1.82 -17.59
N PRO A 389 0.61 -2.70 -18.61
CA PRO A 389 -0.57 -2.73 -19.46
C PRO A 389 -1.85 -3.22 -18.73
N GLU A 390 -1.74 -4.12 -17.74
CA GLU A 390 -2.89 -4.63 -16.99
C GLU A 390 -3.54 -3.56 -16.10
N SER A 391 -2.73 -2.89 -15.28
CA SER A 391 -3.15 -1.82 -14.35
C SER A 391 -3.92 -0.70 -15.06
N ALA A 392 -3.47 -0.29 -16.25
CA ALA A 392 -4.17 0.70 -17.07
C ALA A 392 -5.59 0.23 -17.48
N LYS A 393 -5.74 -1.05 -17.85
CA LYS A 393 -7.06 -1.64 -18.18
C LYS A 393 -7.92 -1.79 -16.93
N ILE A 394 -7.34 -2.25 -15.83
CA ILE A 394 -8.02 -2.36 -14.54
C ILE A 394 -8.59 -1.00 -14.12
N ALA A 395 -7.74 0.03 -14.05
CA ALA A 395 -8.15 1.37 -13.63
C ALA A 395 -9.26 1.95 -14.51
N SER A 396 -9.17 1.77 -15.83
CA SER A 396 -10.20 2.22 -16.78
C SER A 396 -11.53 1.49 -16.56
N GLN A 397 -11.52 0.15 -16.48
CA GLN A 397 -12.76 -0.63 -16.35
C GLN A 397 -13.44 -0.44 -14.99
N VAL A 398 -12.64 -0.35 -13.93
CA VAL A 398 -13.15 -0.06 -12.58
C VAL A 398 -13.77 1.34 -12.56
N ASN A 399 -13.07 2.37 -13.03
CA ASN A 399 -13.60 3.73 -13.07
C ASN A 399 -14.91 3.81 -13.89
N SER A 400 -14.95 3.23 -15.10
CA SER A 400 -16.18 3.18 -15.92
C SER A 400 -17.33 2.44 -15.22
N THR A 401 -17.04 1.38 -14.47
CA THR A 401 -18.03 0.68 -13.64
C THR A 401 -18.60 1.61 -12.58
N LEU A 402 -17.73 2.31 -11.85
CA LEU A 402 -18.12 3.24 -10.80
C LEU A 402 -18.82 4.48 -11.36
N ALA A 403 -18.53 4.87 -12.61
CA ALA A 403 -19.17 5.99 -13.31
C ALA A 403 -20.56 5.67 -13.87
N ARG A 404 -21.01 4.41 -13.80
CA ARG A 404 -22.23 3.84 -14.40
C ARG A 404 -22.19 3.69 -15.93
N ASP A 405 -21.02 3.72 -16.55
CA ASP A 405 -20.88 3.50 -18.00
C ASP A 405 -21.07 2.02 -18.38
N ALA A 406 -20.85 1.11 -17.42
CA ALA A 406 -21.11 -0.31 -17.55
C ALA A 406 -21.56 -0.92 -16.21
N THR A 407 -22.26 -2.05 -16.26
CA THR A 407 -22.52 -2.87 -15.07
C THR A 407 -21.23 -3.55 -14.62
N PRO A 408 -21.05 -3.86 -13.33
CA PRO A 408 -19.89 -4.60 -12.83
C PRO A 408 -19.60 -5.88 -13.63
N ALA A 409 -20.63 -6.69 -13.90
CA ALA A 409 -20.46 -7.93 -14.66
C ALA A 409 -19.96 -7.70 -16.09
N LYS A 410 -20.49 -6.69 -16.80
CA LYS A 410 -20.06 -6.38 -18.17
C LYS A 410 -18.64 -5.84 -18.21
N ALA A 411 -18.30 -4.90 -17.33
CA ALA A 411 -16.98 -4.29 -17.27
C ALA A 411 -15.91 -5.30 -16.86
N MET A 412 -16.16 -6.11 -15.83
CA MET A 412 -15.19 -7.12 -15.39
C MET A 412 -15.08 -8.29 -16.36
N GLY A 413 -16.15 -8.67 -17.06
CA GLY A 413 -16.06 -9.61 -18.18
C GLY A 413 -15.19 -9.07 -19.32
N THR A 414 -15.32 -7.78 -19.65
CA THR A 414 -14.44 -7.11 -20.63
C THR A 414 -12.99 -7.05 -20.13
N LEU A 415 -12.79 -6.70 -18.86
CA LEU A 415 -11.47 -6.67 -18.23
C LEU A 415 -10.81 -8.04 -18.29
N LYS A 416 -11.53 -9.12 -17.98
CA LYS A 416 -11.01 -10.49 -18.05
C LYS A 416 -10.47 -10.84 -19.43
N SER A 417 -11.20 -10.52 -20.50
CA SER A 417 -10.71 -10.71 -21.87
C SER A 417 -9.46 -9.87 -22.14
N GLN A 418 -9.44 -8.60 -21.72
CA GLN A 418 -8.28 -7.72 -21.90
C GLN A 418 -7.04 -8.22 -21.15
N LEU A 419 -7.20 -8.73 -19.93
CA LEU A 419 -6.13 -9.34 -19.16
C LEU A 419 -5.64 -10.64 -19.83
N ALA A 420 -6.55 -11.48 -20.33
CA ALA A 420 -6.19 -12.71 -21.04
C ALA A 420 -5.35 -12.43 -22.28
N ASP A 421 -5.71 -11.43 -23.08
CA ASP A 421 -4.94 -11.02 -24.26
C ASP A 421 -3.53 -10.51 -23.88
N ILE A 422 -3.40 -9.81 -22.75
CA ILE A 422 -2.11 -9.32 -22.25
C ILE A 422 -1.24 -10.48 -21.76
N GLU A 423 -1.83 -11.38 -20.96
CA GLU A 423 -1.19 -12.59 -20.44
C GLU A 423 -0.68 -13.47 -21.58
N GLU A 424 -1.51 -13.75 -22.59
CA GLU A 424 -1.13 -14.54 -23.75
C GLU A 424 0.04 -13.89 -24.51
N ARG A 425 -0.07 -12.59 -24.81
CA ARG A 425 0.95 -11.86 -25.57
C ARG A 425 2.30 -11.75 -24.86
N LEU A 426 2.31 -11.72 -23.53
CA LEU A 426 3.52 -11.56 -22.71
C LEU A 426 3.98 -12.87 -22.05
N SER A 427 3.35 -14.01 -22.37
CA SER A 427 3.73 -15.34 -21.88
C SER A 427 4.96 -15.94 -22.56
N GLN A 428 5.46 -15.28 -23.61
CA GLN A 428 6.68 -15.62 -24.36
C GLN A 428 7.91 -14.99 -23.71
#